data_AF-A0A931E8L4-F1
#
_entry.id   AF-A0A931E8L4-F1
#
_cell.length_a   1.000
_cell.length_b   1.000
_cell.length_c   1.000
_cell.angle_alpha   90.00
_cell.angle_beta   90.00
_cell.angle_gamma   90.00
#
_symmetry.space_group_name_H-M   'P 1'
#
loop_
_entity.id
_entity.type
_entity.pdbx_description
1 polymer ?
#
loop_
_entity_poly.entity_id
_entity_poly.type
_entity_poly.pdbx_seq_one_letter_code
_entity_poly.pdbx_strand_id
1 'polypeptide(L)'
;MGLIPERRKLLEQIMPENMIVTRNWLIEQASLDKHAIDNLVKSEQLKSLWKGLYIRGKVQFSWQSMVYTLQAVMKTDYVVGGLTALQLKGFSHYIPAAEKQTVHLYGNDKLPLWANKLSETITFVRHTRNELFSGMEREISDRYTSSLFWKEDLEELKISCPERACLEMLNEVPAKISLEHADQLIQGMTALSPRTLQKLLEACTNVKVKRLFLWFGSRHKYTWFLKLNTENIDLGSGNRVIVKGGELNKTYKITVPRNFQP
;
A
#
# COMPACT_ATOMS: atom_id res chain seq x y z
N MET A 1 -14.02 35.72 26.78
CA MET A 1 -13.60 34.55 27.58
C MET A 1 -14.37 33.26 27.23
N GLY A 2 -15.13 33.20 26.11
CA GLY A 2 -15.97 32.04 25.74
C GLY A 2 -15.50 31.14 24.58
N LEU A 3 -14.42 31.49 23.86
CA LEU A 3 -14.02 30.78 22.62
C LEU A 3 -13.23 29.48 22.84
N ILE A 4 -12.59 29.31 24.00
CA ILE A 4 -11.67 28.18 24.25
C ILE A 4 -12.42 26.86 24.53
N PRO A 5 -13.48 26.82 25.36
CA PRO A 5 -14.23 25.59 25.61
C PRO A 5 -14.94 25.05 24.36
N GLU A 6 -15.50 25.94 23.53
CA GLU A 6 -16.16 25.56 22.28
C GLU A 6 -15.17 24.99 21.25
N ARG A 7 -14.00 25.62 21.10
CA ARG A 7 -12.92 25.12 20.22
C ARG A 7 -12.39 23.77 20.66
N ARG A 8 -12.29 23.53 21.96
CA ARG A 8 -11.88 22.24 22.51
C ARG A 8 -12.89 21.14 22.17
N LYS A 9 -14.19 21.39 22.39
CA LYS A 9 -15.25 20.44 22.06
C LYS A 9 -15.31 20.15 20.56
N LEU A 10 -15.13 21.17 19.73
CA LEU A 10 -15.03 21.01 18.27
C LEU A 10 -13.85 20.10 17.89
N LEU A 11 -12.67 20.35 18.44
CA LEU A 11 -11.49 19.51 18.18
C LEU A 11 -11.67 18.06 18.64
N GLU A 12 -12.31 17.84 19.79
CA GLU A 12 -12.62 16.49 20.26
C GLU A 12 -13.55 15.73 19.30
N GLN A 13 -14.45 16.43 18.60
CA GLN A 13 -15.36 15.86 17.61
C GLN A 13 -14.68 15.57 16.26
N ILE A 14 -13.94 16.53 15.70
CA ILE A 14 -13.38 16.41 14.34
C ILE A 14 -12.00 15.79 14.30
N MET A 15 -11.29 15.75 15.43
CA MET A 15 -9.94 15.21 15.55
C MET A 15 -9.90 14.22 16.73
N PRO A 16 -10.30 12.95 16.49
CA PRO A 16 -10.14 11.87 17.46
C PRO A 16 -8.67 11.72 17.91
N GLU A 17 -8.45 11.12 19.07
CA GLU A 17 -7.07 10.86 19.55
C GLU A 17 -6.27 10.04 18.54
N ASN A 18 -4.95 10.18 18.51
CA ASN A 18 -4.09 9.50 17.55
C ASN A 18 -4.39 9.80 16.07
N MET A 19 -5.24 10.76 15.72
CA MET A 19 -5.30 11.32 14.37
C MET A 19 -4.20 12.37 14.22
N ILE A 20 -3.35 12.23 13.21
CA ILE A 20 -2.33 13.23 12.88
C ILE A 20 -2.91 14.13 11.78
N VAL A 21 -2.80 15.45 11.97
CA VAL A 21 -3.33 16.43 11.02
C VAL A 21 -2.28 17.48 10.66
N THR A 22 -2.44 18.07 9.48
CA THR A 22 -1.60 19.19 9.05
C THR A 22 -2.13 20.50 9.61
N ARG A 23 -1.26 21.53 9.64
CA ARG A 23 -1.69 22.90 9.95
C ARG A 23 -2.82 23.37 9.04
N ASN A 24 -2.69 23.12 7.74
CA ASN A 24 -3.68 23.53 6.75
C ASN A 24 -5.02 22.84 7.01
N TRP A 25 -5.01 21.56 7.39
CA TRP A 25 -6.22 20.86 7.78
C TRP A 25 -6.90 21.50 9.00
N LEU A 26 -6.15 21.92 10.03
CA LEU A 26 -6.73 22.65 11.17
C LEU A 26 -7.32 24.00 10.77
N ILE A 27 -6.71 24.70 9.82
CA ILE A 27 -7.22 25.98 9.33
C ILE A 27 -8.51 25.76 8.53
N GLU A 28 -8.53 24.79 7.63
CA GLU A 28 -9.64 24.56 6.69
C GLU A 28 -10.82 23.83 7.34
N GLN A 29 -10.55 22.76 8.10
CA GLN A 29 -11.59 21.89 8.65
C GLN A 29 -12.05 22.33 10.04
N ALA A 30 -11.13 22.85 10.86
CA ALA A 30 -11.46 23.31 12.22
C ALA A 30 -11.67 24.83 12.31
N SER A 31 -11.51 25.58 11.20
CA SER A 31 -11.59 27.05 11.18
C SER A 31 -10.69 27.72 12.22
N LEU A 32 -9.53 27.12 12.51
CA LEU A 32 -8.60 27.64 13.52
C LEU A 32 -7.56 28.55 12.88
N ASP A 33 -7.50 29.80 13.35
CA ASP A 33 -6.44 30.72 12.97
C ASP A 33 -5.08 30.33 13.58
N LYS A 34 -4.00 30.97 13.11
CA LYS A 34 -2.63 30.73 13.59
C LYS A 34 -2.49 30.90 15.11
N HIS A 35 -3.10 31.94 15.69
CA HIS A 35 -3.01 32.20 17.12
C HIS A 35 -3.76 31.15 17.94
N ALA A 36 -4.89 30.66 17.43
CA ALA A 36 -5.66 29.58 18.03
C ALA A 36 -4.83 28.28 18.08
N ILE A 37 -4.19 27.90 16.97
CA ILE A 37 -3.31 26.73 16.91
C ILE A 37 -2.14 26.90 17.89
N ASP A 38 -1.49 28.06 17.91
CA ASP A 38 -0.35 28.33 18.81
C ASP A 38 -0.79 28.26 20.29
N ASN A 39 -1.98 28.75 20.63
CA ASN A 39 -2.53 28.66 21.98
C ASN A 39 -2.84 27.22 22.39
N LEU A 40 -3.40 26.41 21.49
CA LEU A 40 -3.69 24.99 21.73
C LEU A 40 -2.42 24.17 21.95
N VAL A 41 -1.34 24.53 21.25
CA VAL A 41 -0.02 23.94 21.47
C VAL A 41 0.56 24.35 22.81
N LYS A 42 0.50 25.65 23.15
CA LYS A 42 0.96 26.16 24.47
C LYS A 42 0.20 25.56 25.65
N SER A 43 -1.09 25.28 25.47
CA SER A 43 -1.93 24.64 26.49
C SER A 43 -1.87 23.11 26.46
N GLU A 44 -0.97 22.51 25.68
CA GLU A 44 -0.79 21.06 25.50
C GLU A 44 -2.02 20.28 25.00
N GLN A 45 -3.04 20.97 24.49
CA GLN A 45 -4.21 20.34 23.88
C GLN A 45 -3.89 19.78 22.49
N LEU A 46 -2.96 20.41 21.79
CA LEU A 46 -2.32 19.90 20.58
C LEU A 46 -0.83 19.71 20.83
N LYS A 47 -0.27 18.60 20.36
CA LYS A 47 1.18 18.35 20.39
C LYS A 47 1.75 18.47 18.99
N SER A 48 2.85 19.21 18.84
CA SER A 48 3.57 19.29 17.57
C SER A 48 4.46 18.06 17.40
N LEU A 49 4.26 17.33 16.30
CA LEU A 49 5.03 16.13 15.95
C LEU A 49 6.18 16.42 14.99
N TRP A 50 5.92 17.36 14.09
CA TRP A 50 6.86 17.86 13.09
C TRP A 50 6.43 19.29 12.72
N LYS A 51 7.25 20.00 11.95
CA LYS A 51 6.87 21.30 11.40
C LYS A 51 5.54 21.19 10.63
N GLY A 52 4.48 21.76 11.21
CA GLY A 52 3.13 21.78 10.63
C GLY A 52 2.33 20.49 10.78
N LEU A 53 2.74 19.54 11.63
CA LEU A 53 1.98 18.35 11.99
C LEU A 53 1.63 18.33 13.46
N TYR A 54 0.38 17.97 13.75
CA TYR A 54 -0.19 18.01 15.08
C TYR A 54 -0.97 16.75 15.40
N ILE A 55 -1.02 16.40 16.68
CA ILE A 55 -1.81 15.29 17.23
C ILE A 55 -2.47 15.73 18.53
N ARG A 56 -3.64 15.17 18.85
CA ARG A 56 -4.34 15.37 20.12
C ARG A 56 -4.07 14.21 21.08
N GLY A 57 -3.91 14.54 22.36
CA GLY A 57 -3.87 13.56 23.45
C GLY A 57 -2.51 12.90 23.67
N LYS A 58 -2.52 11.64 24.11
CA LYS A 58 -1.30 10.82 24.25
C LYS A 58 -0.85 10.38 22.86
N VAL A 59 0.44 10.56 22.58
CA VAL A 59 1.01 10.21 21.28
C VAL A 59 1.26 8.70 21.26
N GLN A 60 0.44 7.95 20.53
CA GLN A 60 0.71 6.57 20.18
C GLN A 60 0.76 6.47 18.65
N PHE A 61 1.95 6.28 18.11
CA PHE A 61 2.12 6.15 16.68
C PHE A 61 1.68 4.76 16.22
N SER A 62 0.70 4.75 15.32
CA SER A 62 0.37 3.58 14.51
C SER A 62 0.62 3.90 13.06
N TRP A 63 1.07 2.91 12.28
CA TRP A 63 1.26 3.13 10.85
C TRP A 63 -0.07 3.51 10.17
N GLN A 64 -1.20 3.03 10.69
CA GLN A 64 -2.55 3.34 10.20
C GLN A 64 -2.85 4.84 10.31
N SER A 65 -2.53 5.46 11.45
CA SER A 65 -2.73 6.91 11.63
C SER A 65 -1.88 7.72 10.65
N MET A 66 -0.63 7.30 10.44
CA MET A 66 0.27 7.95 9.50
C MET A 66 -0.22 7.80 8.05
N VAL A 67 -0.69 6.61 7.67
CA VAL A 67 -1.29 6.37 6.34
C VAL A 67 -2.60 7.14 6.17
N TYR A 68 -3.45 7.19 7.19
CA TYR A 68 -4.66 8.02 7.18
C TYR A 68 -4.31 9.48 6.90
N THR A 69 -3.26 9.99 7.55
CA THR A 69 -2.78 11.36 7.31
C THR A 69 -2.36 11.56 5.86
N LEU A 70 -1.64 10.60 5.27
CA LEU A 70 -1.27 10.67 3.86
C LEU A 70 -2.51 10.62 2.94
N GLN A 71 -3.46 9.74 3.21
CA GLN A 71 -4.61 9.47 2.33
C GLN A 71 -5.73 10.51 2.46
N ALA A 72 -6.21 10.77 3.68
CA ALA A 72 -7.40 11.59 3.92
C ALA A 72 -7.05 13.05 4.22
N VAL A 73 -6.02 13.30 5.03
CA VAL A 73 -5.64 14.67 5.44
C VAL A 73 -4.83 15.38 4.34
N MET A 74 -3.82 14.72 3.79
CA MET A 74 -2.96 15.26 2.73
C MET A 74 -3.47 14.95 1.32
N LYS A 75 -4.50 14.10 1.20
CA LYS A 75 -5.16 13.73 -0.07
C LYS A 75 -4.24 13.11 -1.12
N THR A 76 -3.12 12.51 -0.68
CA THR A 76 -2.15 11.85 -1.57
C THR A 76 -2.73 10.63 -2.26
N ASP A 77 -2.09 10.20 -3.36
CA ASP A 77 -2.48 9.03 -4.14
C ASP A 77 -1.99 7.69 -3.57
N TYR A 78 -1.46 7.68 -2.35
CA TYR A 78 -0.94 6.46 -1.74
C TYR A 78 -2.02 5.43 -1.43
N VAL A 79 -1.70 4.18 -1.74
CA VAL A 79 -2.44 2.98 -1.33
C VAL A 79 -1.48 2.05 -0.59
N VAL A 80 -1.93 1.41 0.48
CA VAL A 80 -1.14 0.35 1.14
C VAL A 80 -1.18 -0.89 0.25
N GLY A 81 -0.02 -1.34 -0.24
CA GLY A 81 0.04 -2.36 -1.29
C GLY A 81 1.08 -3.45 -1.04
N GLY A 82 1.31 -4.25 -2.09
CA GLY A 82 2.31 -5.32 -2.10
C GLY A 82 2.18 -6.27 -0.90
N LEU A 83 3.32 -6.60 -0.28
CA LEU A 83 3.38 -7.56 0.82
C LEU A 83 2.55 -7.12 2.03
N THR A 84 2.50 -5.82 2.35
CA THR A 84 1.70 -5.32 3.48
C THR A 84 0.21 -5.56 3.26
N ALA A 85 -0.30 -5.31 2.05
CA ALA A 85 -1.70 -5.59 1.74
C ALA A 85 -2.01 -7.09 1.77
N LEU A 86 -1.12 -7.94 1.24
CA LEU A 86 -1.28 -9.40 1.31
C LEU A 86 -1.32 -9.93 2.75
N GLN A 87 -0.45 -9.41 3.62
CA GLN A 87 -0.45 -9.72 5.06
C GLN A 87 -1.78 -9.35 5.71
N LEU A 88 -2.29 -8.14 5.47
CA LEU A 88 -3.57 -7.67 6.00
C LEU A 88 -4.77 -8.47 5.49
N LYS A 89 -4.65 -9.11 4.32
CA LYS A 89 -5.65 -10.00 3.75
C LYS A 89 -5.48 -11.48 4.17
N GLY A 90 -4.52 -11.77 5.03
CA GLY A 90 -4.32 -13.11 5.59
C GLY A 90 -3.52 -14.08 4.70
N PHE A 91 -2.84 -13.60 3.66
CA PHE A 91 -2.03 -14.46 2.76
C PHE A 91 -0.62 -14.74 3.29
N SER A 92 -0.18 -14.03 4.33
CA SER A 92 1.14 -14.26 4.93
C SER A 92 1.02 -15.09 6.20
N HIS A 93 1.75 -16.20 6.24
CA HIS A 93 1.95 -17.00 7.45
C HIS A 93 3.15 -16.54 8.28
N TYR A 94 3.89 -15.55 7.79
CA TYR A 94 5.07 -15.00 8.46
C TYR A 94 4.77 -13.60 8.96
N ILE A 95 4.78 -13.43 10.28
CA ILE A 95 4.94 -12.13 10.93
C ILE A 95 6.44 -11.94 11.04
N PRO A 96 7.07 -10.98 10.34
CA PRO A 96 8.49 -10.75 10.49
C PRO A 96 8.79 -10.44 11.96
N ALA A 97 9.74 -11.17 12.55
CA ALA A 97 10.34 -10.82 13.84
C ALA A 97 11.28 -9.59 13.70
N ALA A 98 10.94 -8.68 12.79
CA ALA A 98 11.74 -7.50 12.51
C ALA A 98 11.52 -6.48 13.63
N GLU A 99 12.61 -5.87 14.09
CA GLU A 99 12.58 -4.76 15.05
C GLU A 99 11.76 -3.56 14.53
N LYS A 100 11.61 -3.45 13.20
CA LYS A 100 10.83 -2.41 12.53
C LYS A 100 9.77 -2.99 11.61
N GLN A 101 8.54 -2.54 11.78
CA GLN A 101 7.44 -2.83 10.87
C GLN A 101 7.62 -2.05 9.57
N THR A 102 7.68 -2.77 8.44
CA THR A 102 7.76 -2.18 7.11
C THR A 102 6.37 -2.10 6.47
N VAL A 103 5.98 -0.92 5.99
CA VAL A 103 4.70 -0.67 5.31
C VAL A 103 4.96 -0.20 3.88
N HIS A 104 4.46 -0.95 2.91
CA HIS A 104 4.62 -0.65 1.49
C HIS A 104 3.49 0.26 1.01
N LEU A 105 3.86 1.42 0.46
CA LEU A 105 2.94 2.41 -0.11
C LEU A 105 3.16 2.55 -1.60
N TYR A 106 2.09 2.45 -2.39
CA TYR A 106 2.10 2.60 -3.84
C TYR A 106 1.42 3.91 -4.22
N GLY A 107 2.17 4.81 -4.87
CA GLY A 107 1.69 6.15 -5.26
C GLY A 107 2.76 7.02 -5.93
N ASN A 108 2.33 7.94 -6.77
CA ASN A 108 3.19 8.86 -7.52
C ASN A 108 3.53 10.15 -6.75
N ASP A 109 2.80 10.48 -5.68
CA ASP A 109 3.15 11.59 -4.81
C ASP A 109 4.46 11.38 -4.07
N LYS A 110 5.15 12.46 -3.68
CA LYS A 110 6.40 12.37 -2.90
C LYS A 110 6.13 12.01 -1.46
N LEU A 111 6.87 11.03 -0.93
CA LEU A 111 6.71 10.61 0.46
C LEU A 111 7.30 11.71 1.36
N PRO A 112 6.51 12.31 2.27
CA PRO A 112 7.02 13.33 3.15
C PRO A 112 8.12 12.78 4.07
N LEU A 113 9.16 13.58 4.33
CA LEU A 113 10.29 13.17 5.16
C LEU A 113 9.88 12.72 6.57
N TRP A 114 8.83 13.33 7.13
CA TRP A 114 8.32 13.01 8.45
C TRP A 114 7.84 11.55 8.55
N ALA A 115 7.38 10.93 7.45
CA ALA A 115 6.80 9.59 7.47
C ALA A 115 7.78 8.54 8.01
N ASN A 116 9.08 8.68 7.73
CA ASN A 116 10.13 7.78 8.22
C ASN A 116 10.97 8.39 9.36
N LYS A 117 10.52 9.50 9.94
CA LYS A 117 11.20 10.19 11.06
C LYS A 117 10.34 10.28 12.32
N LEU A 118 9.02 10.13 12.22
CA LEU A 118 8.13 10.19 13.38
C LEU A 118 8.20 8.96 14.28
N SER A 119 8.55 7.79 13.75
CA SER A 119 8.66 6.55 14.51
C SER A 119 9.95 5.82 14.17
N GLU A 120 10.61 5.28 15.20
CA GLU A 120 11.78 4.43 15.03
C GLU A 120 11.43 2.99 14.65
N THR A 121 10.20 2.56 14.96
CA THR A 121 9.71 1.18 14.79
C THR A 121 8.90 0.99 13.51
N ILE A 122 8.57 2.05 12.78
CA ILE A 122 7.80 1.98 11.53
C ILE A 122 8.65 2.54 10.39
N THR A 123 8.69 1.83 9.27
CA THR A 123 9.37 2.27 8.05
C THR A 123 8.44 2.12 6.85
N PHE A 124 8.21 3.23 6.14
CA PHE A 124 7.48 3.27 4.89
C PHE A 124 8.43 3.10 3.71
N VAL A 125 8.12 2.14 2.85
CA VAL A 125 8.79 1.97 1.55
C VAL A 125 7.83 2.43 0.48
N ARG A 126 8.26 3.44 -0.27
CA ARG A 126 7.49 4.00 -1.37
C ARG A 126 7.80 3.26 -2.67
N HIS A 127 6.74 2.89 -3.38
CA HIS A 127 6.74 2.38 -4.75
C HIS A 127 5.94 3.34 -5.63
N THR A 128 6.38 3.56 -6.86
CA THR A 128 5.61 4.39 -7.79
C THR A 128 4.54 3.54 -8.48
N ARG A 129 3.34 4.09 -8.70
CA ARG A 129 2.31 3.39 -9.47
C ARG A 129 2.80 3.06 -10.88
N ASN A 130 3.64 3.93 -11.43
CA ASN A 130 4.15 3.82 -12.79
C ASN A 130 5.09 2.63 -13.02
N GLU A 131 5.64 2.00 -11.97
CA GLU A 131 6.42 0.76 -12.09
C GLU A 131 5.61 -0.41 -12.67
N LEU A 132 4.29 -0.40 -12.45
CA LEU A 132 3.37 -1.42 -12.96
C LEU A 132 2.32 -0.83 -13.90
N PHE A 133 1.72 0.30 -13.54
CA PHE A 133 0.52 0.83 -14.19
C PHE A 133 0.73 2.28 -14.67
N SER A 134 1.77 2.53 -15.47
CA SER A 134 2.13 3.87 -15.95
C SER A 134 1.02 4.58 -16.74
N GLY A 135 0.20 3.84 -17.48
CA GLY A 135 -0.96 4.37 -18.19
C GLY A 135 -2.25 4.44 -17.37
N MET A 136 -2.22 4.03 -16.09
CA MET A 136 -3.42 4.00 -15.25
C MET A 136 -3.52 5.27 -14.42
N GLU A 137 -4.61 5.99 -14.59
CA GLU A 137 -4.95 7.16 -13.77
C GLU A 137 -5.33 6.77 -12.34
N ARG A 138 -5.23 7.72 -11.41
CA ARG A 138 -5.50 7.50 -9.98
C ARG A 138 -6.91 6.94 -9.76
N GLU A 139 -7.92 7.55 -10.38
CA GLU A 139 -9.33 7.19 -10.22
C GLU A 139 -9.64 5.77 -10.70
N ILE A 140 -8.94 5.30 -11.73
CA ILE A 140 -9.04 3.93 -12.22
C ILE A 140 -8.31 2.98 -11.26
N SER A 141 -7.11 3.36 -10.83
CA SER A 141 -6.30 2.60 -9.85
C SER A 141 -7.04 2.37 -8.54
N ASP A 142 -7.77 3.37 -8.05
CA ASP A 142 -8.54 3.31 -6.80
C ASP A 142 -9.67 2.26 -6.86
N ARG A 143 -10.14 1.87 -8.05
CA ARG A 143 -11.13 0.78 -8.22
C ARG A 143 -10.57 -0.61 -7.90
N TYR A 144 -9.25 -0.73 -7.83
CA TYR A 144 -8.52 -1.96 -7.48
C TYR A 144 -8.00 -1.94 -6.06
N THR A 145 -8.75 -1.28 -5.19
CA THR A 145 -8.50 -1.22 -3.76
C THR A 145 -9.65 -1.86 -2.99
N SER A 146 -9.40 -2.10 -1.71
CA SER A 146 -10.38 -2.47 -0.72
C SER A 146 -10.14 -1.61 0.51
N SER A 147 -11.11 -1.57 1.40
CA SER A 147 -10.99 -0.80 2.63
C SER A 147 -10.36 -1.60 3.76
N LEU A 148 -9.72 -0.89 4.69
CA LEU A 148 -9.29 -1.38 5.97
C LEU A 148 -9.82 -0.45 7.07
N PHE A 149 -10.69 -1.00 7.91
CA PHE A 149 -11.08 -0.36 9.15
C PHE A 149 -9.86 -0.20 10.07
N TRP A 150 -9.68 1.00 10.61
CA TRP A 150 -8.58 1.30 11.53
C TRP A 150 -9.03 2.11 12.75
N LYS A 151 -10.12 2.87 12.61
CA LYS A 151 -10.67 3.71 13.67
C LYS A 151 -12.14 4.08 13.38
N GLU A 152 -12.95 4.17 14.44
CA GLU A 152 -14.32 4.67 14.39
C GLU A 152 -14.37 6.15 13.97
N ASP A 153 -15.47 6.54 13.33
CA ASP A 153 -15.77 7.91 12.87
C ASP A 153 -14.77 8.53 11.88
N LEU A 154 -13.84 7.74 11.34
CA LEU A 154 -12.88 8.16 10.32
C LEU A 154 -13.03 7.32 9.05
N GLU A 155 -12.68 7.91 7.91
CA GLU A 155 -12.60 7.19 6.64
C GLU A 155 -11.64 5.99 6.76
N GLU A 156 -12.03 4.87 6.14
CA GLU A 156 -11.22 3.66 6.09
C GLU A 156 -9.98 3.85 5.21
N LEU A 157 -8.92 3.09 5.50
CA LEU A 157 -7.69 3.16 4.70
C LEU A 157 -7.88 2.42 3.38
N LYS A 158 -7.37 3.00 2.29
CA LYS A 158 -7.31 2.32 1.00
C LYS A 158 -6.12 1.36 0.97
N ILE A 159 -6.40 0.08 0.73
CA ILE A 159 -5.41 -0.98 0.57
C ILE A 159 -5.61 -1.72 -0.75
N SER A 160 -4.55 -2.15 -1.43
CA SER A 160 -4.65 -2.89 -2.69
C SER A 160 -5.52 -4.14 -2.51
N CYS A 161 -6.39 -4.44 -3.48
CA CYS A 161 -7.08 -5.73 -3.51
C CYS A 161 -6.07 -6.87 -3.72
N PRO A 162 -6.39 -8.14 -3.37
CA PRO A 162 -5.44 -9.25 -3.47
C PRO A 162 -4.79 -9.41 -4.85
N GLU A 163 -5.55 -9.20 -5.92
CA GLU A 163 -5.08 -9.26 -7.30
C GLU A 163 -3.98 -8.24 -7.58
N ARG A 164 -4.22 -6.97 -7.20
CA ARG A 164 -3.27 -5.89 -7.37
C ARG A 164 -2.06 -6.08 -6.46
N ALA A 165 -2.28 -6.42 -5.20
CA ALA A 165 -1.23 -6.65 -4.21
C ALA A 165 -0.29 -7.80 -4.61
N CYS A 166 -0.81 -8.82 -5.31
CA CYS A 166 0.00 -9.91 -5.85
C CYS A 166 0.95 -9.40 -6.97
N LEU A 167 0.46 -8.61 -7.93
CA LEU A 167 1.32 -8.03 -8.97
C LEU A 167 2.38 -7.09 -8.38
N GLU A 168 1.99 -6.28 -7.39
CA GLU A 168 2.87 -5.40 -6.61
C GLU A 168 3.99 -6.19 -5.90
N MET A 169 3.65 -7.30 -5.24
CA MET A 169 4.60 -8.19 -4.58
C MET A 169 5.56 -8.85 -5.59
N LEU A 170 5.05 -9.32 -6.73
CA LEU A 170 5.88 -9.94 -7.77
C LEU A 170 6.87 -8.95 -8.43
N ASN A 171 6.61 -7.65 -8.35
CA ASN A 171 7.57 -6.65 -8.81
C ASN A 171 8.89 -6.72 -8.02
N GLU A 172 8.80 -7.05 -6.73
CA GLU A 172 9.91 -7.14 -5.79
C GLU A 172 10.74 -8.44 -5.93
N VAL A 173 10.28 -9.41 -6.72
CA VAL A 173 10.94 -10.72 -6.89
C VAL A 173 12.01 -10.69 -7.97
N PRO A 174 13.23 -11.23 -7.80
CA PRO A 174 13.76 -11.88 -6.61
C PRO A 174 14.49 -10.90 -5.66
N ALA A 175 14.55 -9.61 -5.99
CA ALA A 175 15.49 -8.66 -5.41
C ALA A 175 15.26 -8.39 -3.93
N LYS A 176 14.00 -8.32 -3.49
CA LYS A 176 13.59 -8.12 -2.10
C LYS A 176 12.78 -9.29 -1.55
N ILE A 177 12.07 -10.02 -2.41
CA ILE A 177 11.29 -11.19 -2.06
C ILE A 177 11.82 -12.36 -2.86
N SER A 178 12.22 -13.46 -2.21
CA SER A 178 12.67 -14.65 -2.93
C SER A 178 11.54 -15.27 -3.73
N LEU A 179 11.88 -16.04 -4.77
CA LEU A 179 10.87 -16.72 -5.58
C LEU A 179 10.09 -17.74 -4.74
N GLU A 180 10.77 -18.41 -3.80
CA GLU A 180 10.19 -19.38 -2.88
C GLU A 180 9.17 -18.72 -1.94
N HIS A 181 9.48 -17.56 -1.39
CA HIS A 181 8.56 -16.82 -0.54
C HIS A 181 7.35 -16.32 -1.35
N ALA A 182 7.57 -15.85 -2.58
CA ALA A 182 6.48 -15.48 -3.48
C ALA A 182 5.57 -16.67 -3.80
N ASP A 183 6.12 -17.87 -4.02
CA ASP A 183 5.36 -19.09 -4.26
C ASP A 183 4.49 -19.47 -3.05
N GLN A 184 5.05 -19.41 -1.84
CA GLN A 184 4.31 -19.67 -0.59
C GLN A 184 3.12 -18.73 -0.41
N LEU A 185 3.28 -17.44 -0.70
CA LEU A 185 2.20 -16.45 -0.63
C LEU A 185 1.13 -16.72 -1.70
N ILE A 186 1.56 -17.00 -2.93
CA ILE A 186 0.65 -17.20 -4.05
C ILE A 186 -0.12 -18.50 -3.91
N GLN A 187 0.46 -19.56 -3.34
CA GLN A 187 -0.18 -20.86 -3.15
C GLN A 187 -1.59 -20.73 -2.55
N GLY A 188 -1.78 -19.84 -1.57
CA GLY A 188 -3.06 -19.57 -0.91
C GLY A 188 -4.06 -18.71 -1.70
N MET A 189 -3.69 -18.15 -2.85
CA MET A 189 -4.51 -17.23 -3.65
C MET A 189 -5.50 -17.96 -4.56
N THR A 190 -6.32 -18.86 -4.01
CA THR A 190 -7.25 -19.72 -4.76
C THR A 190 -8.52 -19.00 -5.24
N ALA A 191 -8.82 -17.82 -4.70
CA ALA A 191 -10.10 -17.11 -4.89
C ALA A 191 -9.96 -15.72 -5.52
N LEU A 192 -8.93 -15.48 -6.34
CA LEU A 192 -8.78 -14.22 -7.06
C LEU A 192 -9.87 -14.04 -8.13
N SER A 193 -10.35 -12.82 -8.30
CA SER A 193 -11.33 -12.44 -9.32
C SER A 193 -10.70 -12.43 -10.71
N PRO A 194 -11.13 -13.31 -11.66
CA PRO A 194 -10.59 -13.32 -13.01
C PRO A 194 -10.83 -12.00 -13.75
N ARG A 195 -11.99 -11.35 -13.53
CA ARG A 195 -12.34 -10.07 -14.15
C ARG A 195 -11.41 -8.95 -13.69
N THR A 196 -11.05 -8.96 -12.41
CA THR A 196 -10.12 -7.99 -11.83
C THR A 196 -8.71 -8.23 -12.35
N LEU A 197 -8.26 -9.50 -12.32
CA LEU A 197 -6.97 -9.92 -12.85
C LEU A 197 -6.79 -9.56 -14.32
N GLN A 198 -7.77 -9.85 -15.18
CA GLN A 198 -7.69 -9.54 -16.61
C GLN A 198 -7.37 -8.07 -16.83
N LYS A 199 -8.16 -7.16 -16.22
CA LYS A 199 -7.97 -5.72 -16.38
C LYS A 199 -6.63 -5.24 -15.83
N LEU A 200 -6.21 -5.76 -14.69
CA LEU A 200 -4.92 -5.40 -14.09
C LEU A 200 -3.74 -5.89 -14.94
N LEU A 201 -3.82 -7.11 -15.48
CA LEU A 201 -2.77 -7.68 -16.33
C LEU A 201 -2.68 -6.97 -17.69
N GLU A 202 -3.80 -6.62 -18.30
CA GLU A 202 -3.83 -5.81 -19.54
C GLU A 202 -3.26 -4.40 -19.32
N ALA A 203 -3.58 -3.78 -18.18
CA ALA A 203 -3.04 -2.45 -17.84
C ALA A 203 -1.59 -2.49 -17.31
N CYS A 204 -1.08 -3.66 -16.92
CA CYS A 204 0.28 -3.80 -16.39
C CYS A 204 1.30 -3.67 -17.52
N THR A 205 2.21 -2.73 -17.38
CA THR A 205 3.30 -2.45 -18.33
C THR A 205 4.56 -3.25 -18.03
N ASN A 206 4.65 -3.87 -16.85
CA ASN A 206 5.81 -4.65 -16.44
C ASN A 206 5.73 -6.10 -16.96
N VAL A 207 6.44 -6.36 -18.06
CA VAL A 207 6.48 -7.68 -18.72
C VAL A 207 6.95 -8.80 -17.79
N LYS A 208 7.93 -8.53 -16.92
CA LYS A 208 8.44 -9.53 -15.97
C LYS A 208 7.34 -9.96 -15.01
N VAL A 209 6.61 -9.01 -14.44
CA VAL A 209 5.51 -9.29 -13.49
C VAL A 209 4.39 -10.07 -14.16
N LYS A 210 3.96 -9.66 -15.36
CA LYS A 210 2.92 -10.37 -16.13
C LYS A 210 3.29 -11.84 -16.36
N ARG A 211 4.49 -12.10 -16.87
CA ARG A 211 4.97 -13.47 -17.14
C ARG A 211 5.11 -14.30 -15.88
N LEU A 212 5.65 -13.71 -14.82
CA LEU A 212 5.83 -14.41 -13.56
C LEU A 212 4.48 -14.78 -12.92
N PHE A 213 3.51 -13.86 -12.96
CA PHE A 213 2.16 -14.10 -12.48
C PHE A 213 1.47 -15.24 -13.25
N LEU A 214 1.50 -15.19 -14.60
CA LEU A 214 0.89 -16.25 -15.42
C LEU A 214 1.59 -17.60 -15.25
N TRP A 215 2.92 -17.60 -15.09
CA TRP A 215 3.67 -18.81 -14.79
C TRP A 215 3.20 -19.45 -13.48
N PHE A 216 3.11 -18.68 -12.38
CA PHE A 216 2.56 -19.18 -11.12
C PHE A 216 1.12 -19.68 -11.29
N GLY A 217 0.27 -18.91 -11.98
CA GLY A 217 -1.12 -19.27 -12.22
C GLY A 217 -1.28 -20.63 -12.93
N SER A 218 -0.45 -20.87 -13.94
CA SER A 218 -0.44 -22.14 -14.67
C SER A 218 0.17 -23.29 -13.87
N ARG A 219 1.22 -23.05 -13.08
CA ARG A 219 1.88 -24.07 -12.25
C ARG A 219 0.95 -24.60 -11.18
N HIS A 220 0.23 -23.71 -10.49
CA HIS A 220 -0.74 -24.06 -9.44
C HIS A 220 -2.11 -24.51 -9.98
N LYS A 221 -2.32 -24.44 -11.30
CA LYS A 221 -3.54 -24.89 -11.99
C LYS A 221 -4.83 -24.28 -11.43
N TYR A 222 -4.81 -22.99 -11.11
CA TYR A 222 -5.98 -22.32 -10.52
C TYR A 222 -7.18 -22.27 -11.45
N THR A 223 -8.39 -22.45 -10.91
CA THR A 223 -9.64 -22.32 -11.66
C THR A 223 -9.85 -20.92 -12.22
N TRP A 224 -9.40 -19.87 -11.51
CA TRP A 224 -9.47 -18.50 -12.01
C TRP A 224 -8.51 -18.26 -13.18
N PHE A 225 -7.40 -18.99 -13.26
CA PHE A 225 -6.41 -18.84 -14.33
C PHE A 225 -6.98 -19.29 -15.68
N LEU A 226 -7.78 -20.37 -15.68
CA LEU A 226 -8.47 -20.88 -16.88
C LEU A 226 -9.48 -19.88 -17.48
N LYS A 227 -9.87 -18.85 -16.72
CA LYS A 227 -10.83 -17.82 -17.15
C LYS A 227 -10.16 -16.56 -17.70
N LEU A 228 -8.81 -16.51 -17.72
CA LEU A 228 -8.06 -15.39 -18.28
C LEU A 228 -7.96 -15.55 -19.80
N ASN A 229 -8.19 -14.46 -20.53
CA ASN A 229 -7.80 -14.39 -21.93
C ASN A 229 -6.35 -13.92 -22.00
N THR A 230 -5.43 -14.88 -22.06
CA THR A 230 -3.99 -14.61 -22.11
C THR A 230 -3.53 -13.99 -23.43
N GLU A 231 -4.31 -14.10 -24.51
CA GLU A 231 -3.96 -13.53 -25.82
C GLU A 231 -4.02 -12.00 -25.80
N ASN A 232 -4.90 -11.43 -24.97
CA ASN A 232 -5.02 -9.97 -24.79
C ASN A 232 -3.92 -9.38 -23.87
N ILE A 233 -3.12 -10.23 -23.23
CA ILE A 233 -2.08 -9.78 -22.29
C ILE A 233 -0.75 -9.72 -23.05
N ASP A 234 -0.26 -8.51 -23.30
CA ASP A 234 1.05 -8.34 -23.93
C ASP A 234 2.17 -8.88 -23.03
N LEU A 235 2.80 -9.98 -23.43
CA LEU A 235 3.95 -10.55 -22.71
C LEU A 235 5.28 -10.03 -23.23
N GLY A 236 5.30 -9.07 -24.16
CA GLY A 236 6.50 -8.55 -24.79
C GLY A 236 7.38 -9.63 -25.42
N SER A 237 8.60 -9.24 -25.79
CA SER A 237 9.56 -10.10 -26.48
C SER A 237 10.81 -10.40 -25.65
N GLY A 238 11.59 -11.40 -26.10
CA GLY A 238 12.84 -11.81 -25.47
C GLY A 238 12.68 -12.60 -24.17
N ASN A 239 13.79 -13.14 -23.67
CA ASN A 239 13.84 -13.88 -22.40
C ASN A 239 14.01 -12.92 -21.21
N ARG A 240 13.53 -13.30 -20.03
CA ARG A 240 13.76 -12.59 -18.77
C ARG A 240 14.43 -13.52 -17.77
N VAL A 241 15.55 -13.10 -17.22
CA VAL A 241 16.21 -13.85 -16.15
C VAL A 241 15.53 -13.49 -14.84
N ILE A 242 14.79 -14.43 -14.23
CA ILE A 242 14.25 -14.24 -12.87
C ILE A 242 15.26 -14.79 -11.88
N VAL A 243 15.74 -16.01 -12.08
CA VAL A 243 16.80 -16.62 -11.27
C VAL A 243 18.02 -16.92 -12.14
N LYS A 244 19.21 -16.45 -11.70
CA LYS A 244 20.49 -16.74 -12.37
C LYS A 244 20.80 -18.23 -12.24
N GLY A 245 21.19 -18.88 -13.34
CA GLY A 245 21.42 -20.34 -13.37
C GLY A 245 20.13 -21.18 -13.37
N GLY A 246 18.96 -20.54 -13.41
CA GLY A 246 17.68 -21.21 -13.61
C GLY A 246 17.50 -21.74 -15.04
N GLU A 247 16.50 -22.58 -15.22
CA GLU A 247 16.13 -23.15 -16.51
C GLU A 247 15.05 -22.30 -17.19
N LEU A 248 15.14 -22.16 -18.51
CA LEU A 248 14.19 -21.37 -19.29
C LEU A 248 12.85 -22.10 -19.41
N ASN A 249 11.80 -21.54 -18.82
CA ASN A 249 10.43 -21.87 -19.19
C ASN A 249 10.13 -21.29 -20.57
N LYS A 250 9.94 -22.16 -21.57
CA LYS A 250 9.74 -21.75 -22.98
C LYS A 250 8.42 -21.02 -23.21
N THR A 251 7.38 -21.35 -22.46
CA THR A 251 6.04 -20.76 -22.59
C THR A 251 6.05 -19.28 -22.20
N TYR A 252 6.55 -18.96 -21.02
CA TYR A 252 6.57 -17.58 -20.51
C TYR A 252 7.91 -16.85 -20.74
N LYS A 253 8.91 -17.54 -21.32
CA LYS A 253 10.25 -17.00 -21.62
C LYS A 253 10.90 -16.37 -20.38
N ILE A 254 10.83 -17.08 -19.26
CA ILE A 254 11.45 -16.69 -17.97
C ILE A 254 12.36 -17.79 -17.44
N THR A 255 13.45 -17.44 -16.76
CA THR A 255 14.29 -18.45 -16.08
C THR A 255 13.78 -18.72 -14.67
N VAL A 256 13.51 -19.99 -14.34
CA VAL A 256 13.02 -20.42 -13.03
C VAL A 256 13.94 -21.50 -12.44
N PRO A 257 14.02 -21.67 -11.11
CA PRO A 257 14.80 -22.74 -10.50
C PRO A 257 14.35 -24.12 -11.00
N ARG A 258 15.28 -25.08 -11.12
CA ARG A 258 15.00 -26.42 -11.66
C ARG A 258 13.97 -27.19 -10.83
N ASN A 259 14.01 -27.04 -9.50
CA ASN A 259 13.05 -27.62 -8.56
C ASN A 259 11.63 -27.02 -8.65
N PHE A 260 11.45 -25.96 -9.44
CA PHE A 260 10.15 -25.34 -9.73
C PHE A 260 9.60 -25.71 -11.12
N GLN A 261 10.27 -26.58 -11.86
CA GLN A 261 9.67 -27.18 -13.05
C GLN A 261 8.58 -28.19 -12.62
N PRO A 262 7.48 -28.32 -13.39
CA PRO A 262 6.49 -29.37 -13.16
C PRO A 262 7.05 -30.77 -13.45
#